data_AF-A0A7T8KCF0-F1
#
_entry.id   AF-A0A7T8KCF0-F1
#
_cell.length_a   1.000
_cell.length_b   1.000
_cell.length_c   1.000
_cell.angle_alpha   90.00
_cell.angle_beta   90.00
_cell.angle_gamma   90.00
#
_symmetry.space_group_name_H-M   'P 1'
#
loop_
_entity.id
_entity.type
_entity.pdbx_description
1 polymer ?
#
loop_
_entity_poly.entity_id
_entity_poly.type
_entity_poly.pdbx_seq_one_letter_code
_entity_poly.pdbx_strand_id
1 'polypeptide(L)'
;VNMKHTRLMLKTPQQNTIKFRRENMKLLVQAVTGHGPFLSHLSKWKNISPICDLCTEEPQTADHLINRCPALSYERHEVSQEEDENIRIIKFMQCKIMKNIIENNFSI
;
A
#
# COMPACT_ATOMS: atom_id res chain seq x y z
N VAL A 1 50.08 -9.04 -20.91
CA VAL A 1 48.83 -9.33 -21.64
C VAL A 1 47.81 -8.26 -21.27
N ASN A 2 47.44 -7.40 -22.21
CA ASN A 2 46.62 -6.22 -21.95
C ASN A 2 45.15 -6.58 -22.23
N MET A 3 44.37 -6.93 -21.19
CA MET A 3 42.96 -7.26 -21.35
C MET A 3 42.15 -5.97 -21.55
N LYS A 4 41.73 -5.73 -22.79
CA LYS A 4 40.73 -4.69 -23.10
C LYS A 4 39.40 -5.13 -22.52
N HIS A 5 39.00 -4.55 -21.38
CA HIS A 5 37.64 -4.69 -20.87
C HIS A 5 36.67 -4.03 -21.84
N THR A 6 36.03 -4.82 -22.69
CA THR A 6 34.89 -4.37 -23.50
C THR A 6 33.78 -3.99 -22.52
N ARG A 7 33.51 -2.69 -22.36
CA ARG A 7 32.34 -2.21 -21.61
C ARG A 7 31.08 -2.56 -22.41
N LEU A 8 30.64 -3.80 -22.32
CA LEU A 8 29.30 -4.20 -22.75
C LEU A 8 28.32 -3.46 -21.83
N MET A 9 27.81 -2.33 -22.30
CA MET A 9 26.70 -1.65 -21.64
C MET A 9 25.52 -2.61 -21.63
N LEU A 10 24.95 -2.86 -20.45
CA LEU A 10 23.69 -3.57 -20.33
C LEU A 10 22.68 -2.87 -21.25
N LYS A 11 21.98 -3.64 -22.09
CA LYS A 11 20.90 -3.10 -22.90
C LYS A 11 19.92 -2.41 -21.96
N THR A 12 19.55 -1.18 -22.28
CA THR A 12 18.54 -0.46 -21.53
C THR A 12 17.30 -1.34 -21.46
N PRO A 13 16.84 -1.73 -20.26
CA PRO A 13 15.66 -2.58 -20.16
C PRO A 13 14.50 -1.83 -20.82
N GLN A 14 13.75 -2.52 -21.69
CA GLN A 14 12.46 -2.03 -22.15
C GLN A 14 11.53 -2.04 -20.94
N GLN A 15 11.56 -0.96 -20.16
CA GLN A 15 10.71 -0.80 -19.00
C GLN A 15 9.38 -0.21 -19.48
N ASN A 16 8.32 -1.00 -19.40
CA ASN A 16 6.96 -0.48 -19.40
C ASN A 16 6.75 0.23 -18.06
N THR A 17 7.29 1.44 -17.93
CA THR A 17 7.19 2.23 -16.70
C THR A 17 5.78 2.79 -16.57
N ILE A 18 5.02 2.34 -15.58
CA ILE A 18 3.76 2.97 -15.21
C ILE A 18 4.08 4.26 -14.45
N LYS A 19 3.64 5.40 -14.99
CA LYS A 19 3.86 6.70 -14.37
C LYS A 19 2.70 7.05 -13.45
N PHE A 20 2.88 6.81 -12.16
CA PHE A 20 1.93 7.25 -11.15
C PHE A 20 2.14 8.72 -10.76
N ARG A 21 1.04 9.39 -10.40
CA ARG A 21 1.11 10.69 -9.70
C ARG A 21 1.76 10.50 -8.33
N ARG A 22 2.35 11.57 -7.80
CA ARG A 22 3.04 11.54 -6.49
C ARG A 22 2.13 11.05 -5.36
N GLU A 23 0.86 11.44 -5.38
CA GLU A 23 -0.17 11.00 -4.43
C GLU A 23 -0.40 9.48 -4.49
N ASN A 24 -0.53 8.91 -5.70
CA ASN A 24 -0.71 7.48 -5.90
C ASN A 24 0.54 6.70 -5.49
N MET A 25 1.74 7.23 -5.79
CA MET A 25 3.00 6.64 -5.33
C MET A 25 3.10 6.61 -3.82
N LYS A 26 2.68 7.68 -3.13
CA LYS A 26 2.66 7.71 -1.66
C LYS A 26 1.75 6.61 -1.12
N LEU A 27 0.52 6.51 -1.63
CA LEU A 27 -0.43 5.47 -1.20
C LEU A 27 0.12 4.06 -1.42
N LEU A 28 0.70 3.81 -2.59
CA LEU A 28 1.25 2.50 -2.94
C LEU A 28 2.43 2.13 -2.02
N VAL A 29 3.35 3.06 -1.78
CA VAL A 29 4.49 2.82 -0.87
C VAL A 29 4.00 2.55 0.55
N GLN A 30 3.02 3.30 1.05
CA GLN A 30 2.44 3.06 2.38
C GLN A 30 1.79 1.67 2.45
N ALA A 31 0.99 1.32 1.45
CA ALA A 31 0.30 0.03 1.37
C ALA A 31 1.29 -1.15 1.32
N VAL A 32 2.29 -1.10 0.44
CA VAL A 32 3.25 -2.19 0.23
C VAL A 32 4.18 -2.36 1.42
N THR A 33 4.66 -1.26 2.00
CA THR A 33 5.67 -1.33 3.07
C THR A 33 5.05 -1.38 4.47
N GLY A 34 3.74 -1.13 4.60
CA GLY A 34 3.08 -0.93 5.89
C GLY A 34 3.51 0.33 6.65
N HIS A 35 4.31 1.21 6.05
CA HIS A 35 4.75 2.47 6.65
C HIS A 35 3.77 3.59 6.34
N GLY A 36 2.63 3.55 7.01
CA GLY A 36 1.56 4.53 6.89
C GLY A 36 0.83 4.72 8.21
N PRO A 37 -0.25 5.51 8.22
CA PRO A 37 -1.09 5.72 9.39
C PRO A 37 -2.01 4.50 9.61
N PHE A 38 -1.41 3.33 9.81
CA PHE A 38 -2.08 2.11 10.21
C PHE A 38 -1.86 1.94 11.71
N LEU A 39 -2.86 1.55 12.50
CA LEU A 39 -2.70 1.48 13.96
C LEU A 39 -1.57 0.53 14.40
N SER A 40 -1.33 -0.55 13.65
CA SER A 40 -0.16 -1.44 13.87
C SER A 40 1.19 -0.74 13.70
N HIS A 41 1.30 0.25 12.81
CA HIS A 41 2.52 1.03 12.63
C HIS A 41 2.61 2.14 13.69
N LEU A 42 1.51 2.84 13.92
CA LEU A 42 1.42 3.97 14.86
C LEU A 42 1.63 3.55 16.32
N SER A 43 1.12 2.38 16.73
CA SER A 43 1.31 1.80 18.08
C SER A 43 2.77 1.56 18.46
N LYS A 44 3.70 1.56 17.50
CA LYS A 44 5.15 1.52 17.78
C LYS A 44 5.68 2.82 18.37
N TRP A 45 4.97 3.92 18.15
CA TRP A 45 5.39 5.28 18.52
C TRP A 45 4.41 5.96 19.48
N LYS A 46 3.16 5.46 19.55
CA LYS A 46 2.07 6.03 20.34
C LYS A 46 1.49 4.96 21.26
N ASN A 47 1.00 5.38 22.43
CA ASN A 47 0.30 4.49 23.36
C ASN A 47 -1.15 4.26 22.89
N ILE A 48 -1.32 3.50 21.81
CA ILE A 48 -2.60 3.19 21.19
C ILE A 48 -2.70 1.70 20.91
N SER A 49 -3.93 1.17 20.88
CA SER A 49 -4.15 -0.23 20.49
C SER A 49 -3.79 -0.44 19.01
N PRO A 50 -3.07 -1.52 18.66
CA PRO A 50 -2.83 -1.87 17.27
C PRO A 50 -4.05 -2.52 16.59
N ILE A 51 -5.10 -2.86 17.36
CA ILE A 51 -6.26 -3.63 16.87
C ILE A 51 -7.08 -2.81 15.87
N CYS A 52 -7.62 -3.48 14.86
CA CYS A 52 -8.47 -2.88 13.85
C CYS A 52 -9.81 -2.45 14.43
N ASP A 53 -10.12 -1.16 14.37
CA ASP A 53 -11.40 -0.61 14.83
C ASP A 53 -12.62 -1.06 14.02
N LEU A 54 -12.41 -1.67 12.83
CA LEU A 54 -13.51 -2.16 12.00
C LEU A 54 -13.94 -3.57 12.39
N CYS A 55 -13.00 -4.52 12.41
CA CYS A 55 -13.33 -5.93 12.68
C CYS A 55 -13.06 -6.33 14.13
N THR A 56 -12.27 -5.56 14.88
CA THR A 56 -11.90 -5.80 16.29
C THR A 56 -11.15 -7.11 16.58
N GLU A 57 -10.74 -7.84 15.54
CA GLU A 57 -10.17 -9.19 15.66
C GLU A 57 -8.64 -9.24 15.50
N GLU A 58 -8.07 -8.40 14.62
CA GLU A 58 -6.66 -8.46 14.24
C GLU A 58 -5.98 -7.08 14.30
N PRO A 59 -4.64 -7.02 14.36
CA PRO A 59 -3.91 -5.77 14.18
C PRO A 59 -4.24 -5.08 12.85
N GLN A 60 -4.50 -3.78 12.90
CA GLN A 60 -4.75 -2.94 11.74
C GLN A 60 -3.45 -2.71 10.96
N THR A 61 -3.07 -3.68 10.14
CA THR A 61 -1.96 -3.60 9.18
C THR A 61 -2.47 -3.21 7.80
N ALA A 62 -1.57 -2.77 6.91
CA ALA A 62 -1.90 -2.53 5.51
C ALA A 62 -2.46 -3.81 4.86
N ASP A 63 -1.77 -4.94 5.04
CA ASP A 63 -2.21 -6.24 4.54
C ASP A 63 -3.60 -6.64 5.08
N HIS A 64 -3.83 -6.46 6.38
CA HIS A 64 -5.15 -6.72 6.97
C HIS A 64 -6.23 -5.89 6.27
N LEU A 65 -6.08 -4.56 6.17
CA LEU A 65 -7.11 -3.72 5.55
C LEU A 65 -7.32 -4.04 4.05
N ILE A 66 -6.23 -4.20 3.30
CA ILE A 66 -6.24 -4.33 1.84
C ILE A 66 -6.67 -5.71 1.37
N ASN A 67 -6.40 -6.77 2.14
CA ASN A 67 -6.59 -8.15 1.68
C ASN A 67 -7.59 -8.96 2.52
N ARG A 68 -7.70 -8.70 3.83
CA ARG A 68 -8.30 -9.68 4.76
C ARG A 68 -9.46 -9.15 5.61
N CYS A 69 -9.53 -7.85 5.87
CA CYS A 69 -10.47 -7.27 6.82
C CYS A 69 -11.93 -7.57 6.41
N PRO A 70 -12.71 -8.34 7.18
CA PRO A 70 -14.05 -8.74 6.76
C PRO A 70 -14.98 -7.54 6.53
N ALA A 71 -14.80 -6.48 7.31
CA ALA A 71 -15.54 -5.23 7.21
C ALA A 71 -15.28 -4.43 5.92
N LEU A 72 -14.24 -4.77 5.15
CA LEU A 72 -13.89 -4.12 3.87
C LEU A 72 -14.08 -5.05 2.67
N SER A 73 -14.86 -6.13 2.84
CA SER A 73 -15.09 -7.13 1.79
C SER A 73 -15.78 -6.53 0.56
N TYR A 74 -16.75 -5.64 0.76
CA TYR A 74 -17.45 -4.95 -0.32
C TYR A 74 -16.50 -4.04 -1.11
N GLU A 75 -15.73 -3.18 -0.45
CA GLU A 75 -14.79 -2.27 -1.10
C GLU A 75 -13.70 -3.02 -1.86
N ARG A 76 -13.24 -4.17 -1.34
CA ARG A 76 -12.32 -5.04 -2.06
C ARG A 76 -12.97 -5.64 -3.31
N HIS A 77 -14.24 -6.02 -3.22
CA HIS A 77 -14.98 -6.57 -4.36
C HIS A 77 -15.16 -5.52 -5.48
N GLU A 78 -15.45 -4.27 -5.13
CA GLU A 78 -15.61 -3.17 -6.09
C GLU A 78 -14.36 -2.93 -6.96
N VAL A 79 -13.17 -3.21 -6.43
CA VAL A 79 -11.90 -3.08 -7.17
C VAL A 79 -11.37 -4.41 -7.70
N SER A 80 -12.10 -5.52 -7.51
CA SER A 80 -11.60 -6.88 -7.81
C SER A 80 -11.31 -7.14 -9.30
N GLN A 81 -11.94 -6.37 -10.19
CA GLN A 81 -11.78 -6.49 -11.64
C GLN A 81 -10.51 -5.80 -12.16
N GLU A 82 -9.77 -5.08 -11.31
CA GLU A 82 -8.52 -4.45 -11.71
C GLU A 82 -7.38 -5.49 -11.77
N GLU A 83 -6.86 -5.72 -12.98
CA GLU A 83 -5.82 -6.71 -13.25
C GLU A 83 -4.45 -6.28 -12.70
N ASP A 84 -4.13 -4.98 -12.76
CA ASP A 84 -2.88 -4.47 -12.20
C ASP A 84 -3.01 -4.31 -10.69
N GLU A 85 -2.25 -5.10 -9.95
CA GLU A 85 -2.28 -5.10 -8.49
C GLU A 85 -2.00 -3.71 -7.88
N ASN A 86 -1.08 -2.93 -8.46
CA ASN A 86 -0.75 -1.61 -7.95
C ASN A 86 -1.92 -0.64 -8.16
N ILE A 87 -2.56 -0.70 -9.34
CA ILE A 87 -3.76 0.10 -9.62
C ILE A 87 -4.90 -0.32 -8.70
N ARG A 88 -5.09 -1.63 -8.46
CA ARG A 88 -6.10 -2.17 -7.55
C ARG A 88 -5.91 -1.63 -6.14
N ILE A 89 -4.68 -1.68 -5.63
CA ILE A 89 -4.32 -1.15 -4.30
C ILE A 89 -4.58 0.35 -4.25
N ILE A 90 -4.16 1.12 -5.26
CA ILE A 90 -4.38 2.57 -5.29
C ILE A 90 -5.89 2.88 -5.27
N LYS A 91 -6.69 2.21 -6.10
CA LYS A 91 -8.15 2.38 -6.15
C LYS A 91 -8.78 2.04 -4.79
N PHE A 92 -8.37 0.94 -4.17
CA PHE A 92 -8.85 0.54 -2.84
C PHE A 92 -8.51 1.59 -1.77
N MET A 93 -7.25 2.03 -1.71
CA MET A 93 -6.79 3.05 -0.76
C MET A 93 -7.48 4.40 -0.95
N GLN A 94 -8.06 4.65 -2.13
CA GLN A 94 -8.81 5.86 -2.45
C GLN A 94 -10.32 5.78 -2.18
N CYS A 95 -10.83 4.61 -1.78
CA CYS A 95 -12.24 4.45 -1.44
C CYS A 95 -12.60 5.30 -0.20
N LYS A 96 -13.89 5.63 -0.05
CA LYS A 96 -14.36 6.52 1.02
C LYS A 96 -14.00 5.99 2.41
N ILE A 97 -14.19 4.69 2.64
CA ILE A 97 -13.90 4.08 3.94
C ILE A 97 -12.40 4.14 4.25
N MET A 98 -11.55 3.76 3.31
CA MET A 98 -10.10 3.81 3.51
C MET A 98 -9.59 5.23 3.76
N LYS A 99 -10.08 6.23 3.01
CA LYS A 99 -9.73 7.64 3.27
C LYS A 99 -10.07 8.05 4.69
N ASN A 100 -11.28 7.74 5.16
CA ASN A 100 -11.71 8.05 6.52
C ASN A 100 -10.82 7.37 7.58
N ILE A 101 -10.46 6.10 7.40
CA ILE A 101 -9.55 5.38 8.33
C ILE A 101 -8.20 6.09 8.40
N ILE A 102 -7.60 6.36 7.26
CA ILE A 102 -6.27 6.97 7.15
C ILE A 102 -6.28 8.38 7.76
N GLU A 103 -7.30 9.19 7.51
CA GLU A 103 -7.47 10.53 8.07
C GLU A 103 -7.69 10.53 9.59
N ASN A 104 -8.54 9.62 10.09
CA ASN A 104 -8.76 9.45 11.52
C ASN A 104 -7.46 9.04 12.23
N ASN A 105 -6.73 8.09 11.66
CA ASN A 105 -5.47 7.62 12.22
C ASN A 105 -4.35 8.66 12.19
N PHE A 106 -4.36 9.58 11.21
CA PHE A 106 -3.43 10.71 11.20
C PHE A 106 -3.69 11.73 12.30
N SER A 107 -4.95 11.80 12.77
CA SER A 107 -5.39 12.78 13.78
C SER A 107 -5.16 12.28 15.22
N ILE A 108 -4.93 10.97 15.38
CA ILE A 108 -4.42 10.32 16.61
C ILE A 108 -2.92 10.53 16.66
#